data_AF-A0A820FH16-F1
#
_entry.id   AF-A0A820FH16-F1
#
_cell.length_a   1.000
_cell.length_b   1.000
_cell.length_c   1.000
_cell.angle_alpha   90.00
_cell.angle_beta   90.00
_cell.angle_gamma   90.00
#
_symmetry.space_group_name_H-M   'P 1'
#
loop_
_entity.id
_entity.type
_entity.pdbx_description
1 polymer ?
#
loop_
_entity_poly.entity_id
_entity_poly.type
_entity_poly.pdbx_seq_one_letter_code
_entity_poly.pdbx_strand_id
1 'polypeptide(L)'
;VRNYLDLGQKERLLFILHDKVKYGIFLDQFSANLLLNAFLLEKKYKKAAQVCTDLMLQDEGDDQLTRALGLNACYNYYLIATDEDFKSTEIEEEDEDIVKVKVNFVRNHTNDDHFDLTDKRKLLGKTIAYLSRDANNSSIISLQILGNILYKKFGRVCDLFQIILNNDQLQVDVTIIKILEKELDEYIYNPIEAKERLPQSPYRRLELIPEAAHDIIKV
;
A
#
# COMPACT_ATOMS: atom_id res chain seq x y z
N VAL A 1 15.84 -16.10 -9.50
CA VAL A 1 14.63 -15.72 -10.26
C VAL A 1 14.56 -16.35 -11.64
N ARG A 2 15.47 -16.05 -12.57
CA ARG A 2 15.43 -16.55 -13.97
C ARG A 2 15.18 -18.07 -14.09
N ASN A 3 15.99 -18.91 -13.43
CA ASN A 3 15.79 -20.37 -13.46
C ASN A 3 14.39 -20.82 -13.02
N TYR A 4 13.78 -20.15 -12.02
CA TYR A 4 12.43 -20.48 -11.59
C TYR A 4 11.37 -20.03 -12.60
N LEU A 5 11.60 -18.91 -13.30
CA LEU A 5 10.73 -18.48 -14.40
C LEU A 5 10.82 -19.46 -15.58
N ASP A 6 12.03 -19.84 -15.98
CA ASP A 6 12.28 -20.75 -17.10
C ASP A 6 11.70 -22.15 -16.86
N LEU A 7 11.77 -22.64 -15.62
CA LEU A 7 11.19 -23.92 -15.20
C LEU A 7 9.69 -23.83 -14.87
N GLY A 8 9.06 -22.67 -15.01
CA GLY A 8 7.64 -22.48 -14.69
C GLY A 8 7.29 -22.61 -13.20
N GLN A 9 8.27 -22.53 -12.30
CA GLN A 9 8.10 -22.70 -10.84
C GLN A 9 7.91 -21.37 -10.10
N LYS A 10 7.03 -20.51 -10.62
CA LYS A 10 6.83 -19.13 -10.12
C LYS A 10 6.21 -19.11 -8.71
N GLU A 11 5.31 -20.04 -8.45
CA GLU A 11 4.65 -20.22 -7.15
C GLU A 11 5.66 -20.60 -6.06
N ARG A 12 6.59 -21.50 -6.37
CA ARG A 12 7.67 -21.89 -5.45
C ARG A 12 8.62 -20.72 -5.19
N LEU A 13 8.92 -19.93 -6.22
CA LEU A 13 9.70 -18.71 -6.06
C LEU A 13 9.00 -17.73 -5.11
N LEU A 14 7.69 -17.49 -5.27
CA LEU A 14 6.93 -16.63 -4.36
C LEU A 14 6.93 -17.14 -2.91
N PHE A 15 6.79 -18.45 -2.72
CA PHE A 15 6.87 -19.05 -1.38
C PHE A 15 8.21 -18.74 -0.70
N ILE A 16 9.31 -18.89 -1.44
CA ILE A 16 10.66 -18.58 -0.95
C ILE A 16 10.82 -17.09 -0.65
N LEU A 17 10.25 -16.22 -1.49
CA LEU A 17 10.34 -14.77 -1.33
C LEU A 17 9.48 -14.23 -0.19
N HIS A 18 8.39 -14.91 0.15
CA HIS A 18 7.53 -14.54 1.27
C HIS A 18 8.23 -14.81 2.62
N ASP A 19 8.93 -15.94 2.73
CA ASP A 19 9.69 -16.31 3.93
C ASP A 19 11.14 -15.79 3.86
N LYS A 20 11.28 -14.47 3.97
CA LYS A 20 12.58 -13.78 3.92
C LYS A 20 13.46 -14.14 5.12
N VAL A 21 12.85 -14.48 6.26
CA VAL A 21 13.58 -14.84 7.49
C VAL A 21 14.30 -16.17 7.31
N LYS A 22 13.64 -17.17 6.73
CA LYS A 22 14.23 -18.51 6.52
C LYS A 22 15.21 -18.56 5.36
N TYR A 23 14.87 -17.92 4.24
CA TYR A 23 15.66 -18.06 3.01
C TYR A 23 16.67 -16.92 2.79
N GLY A 24 16.46 -15.75 3.39
CA GLY A 24 17.36 -14.59 3.25
C GLY A 24 17.43 -14.04 1.82
N ILE A 25 16.40 -14.26 1.00
CA ILE A 25 16.36 -13.82 -0.40
C ILE A 25 15.51 -12.56 -0.54
N PHE A 26 16.13 -11.50 -1.05
CA PHE A 26 15.50 -10.22 -1.37
C PHE A 26 15.61 -9.97 -2.87
N LEU A 27 14.58 -9.34 -3.45
CA LEU A 27 14.56 -9.05 -4.89
C LEU A 27 15.20 -7.70 -5.15
N ASP A 28 16.13 -7.66 -6.09
CA ASP A 28 16.55 -6.41 -6.71
C ASP A 28 15.53 -5.93 -7.75
N GLN A 29 15.60 -4.66 -8.13
CA GLN A 29 14.70 -4.04 -9.11
C GLN A 29 14.65 -4.84 -10.43
N PHE A 30 15.80 -5.30 -10.93
CA PHE A 30 15.87 -6.03 -12.18
C PHE A 30 15.16 -7.39 -12.09
N SER A 31 15.42 -8.18 -11.05
CA SER A 31 14.74 -9.47 -10.89
C SER A 31 13.25 -9.29 -10.59
N ALA A 32 12.89 -8.25 -9.85
CA ALA A 32 11.51 -7.91 -9.61
C ALA A 32 10.77 -7.54 -10.90
N ASN A 33 11.39 -6.75 -11.80
CA ASN A 33 10.82 -6.42 -13.10
C ASN A 33 10.55 -7.66 -13.96
N LEU A 34 11.47 -8.63 -13.97
CA LEU A 34 11.25 -9.91 -14.66
C LEU A 34 10.05 -10.67 -14.08
N LEU A 35 9.95 -10.73 -12.76
CA LEU A 35 8.88 -11.44 -12.07
C LEU A 35 7.53 -10.74 -12.24
N LEU A 36 7.49 -9.41 -12.13
CA LEU A 36 6.31 -8.58 -12.36
C LEU A 36 5.81 -8.73 -13.79
N ASN A 37 6.70 -8.64 -14.78
CA ASN A 37 6.33 -8.83 -16.18
C ASN A 37 5.70 -10.22 -16.40
N ALA A 38 6.30 -11.27 -15.83
CA ALA A 38 5.76 -12.63 -15.93
C ALA A 38 4.34 -12.76 -15.32
N PHE A 39 4.07 -12.13 -14.18
CA PHE A 39 2.75 -12.16 -13.57
C PHE A 39 1.73 -11.28 -14.29
N LEU A 40 2.15 -10.12 -14.79
CA LEU A 40 1.28 -9.21 -15.55
C LEU A 40 0.82 -9.85 -16.87
N LEU A 41 1.72 -10.52 -17.59
CA LEU A 41 1.37 -11.26 -18.81
C LEU A 41 0.35 -12.38 -18.54
N GLU A 42 0.45 -13.03 -17.37
CA GLU A 42 -0.50 -14.05 -16.92
C GLU A 42 -1.76 -13.47 -16.23
N LYS A 43 -1.89 -12.15 -16.14
CA LYS A 43 -2.97 -11.45 -15.40
C LYS A 43 -3.09 -11.88 -13.93
N LYS A 44 -1.99 -12.33 -13.32
CA LYS A 44 -1.92 -12.70 -11.90
C LYS A 44 -1.66 -11.47 -11.03
N TYR A 45 -2.58 -10.51 -11.02
CA TYR A 45 -2.39 -9.20 -10.39
C TYR A 45 -2.17 -9.26 -8.88
N LYS A 46 -2.86 -10.15 -8.16
CA LYS A 46 -2.67 -10.35 -6.71
C LYS A 46 -1.22 -10.70 -6.37
N LYS A 47 -0.62 -11.64 -7.10
CA LYS A 47 0.77 -12.05 -6.94
C LYS A 47 1.75 -10.94 -7.32
N ALA A 48 1.46 -10.21 -8.38
CA ALA A 48 2.27 -9.06 -8.78
C ALA A 48 2.23 -7.94 -7.71
N ALA A 49 1.06 -7.66 -7.14
CA ALA A 49 0.91 -6.68 -6.06
C ALA A 49 1.65 -7.10 -4.78
N GLN A 50 1.69 -8.40 -4.45
CA GLN A 50 2.53 -8.91 -3.34
C GLN A 50 4.01 -8.60 -3.56
N VAL A 51 4.54 -8.85 -4.76
CA VAL A 51 5.92 -8.49 -5.11
C VAL A 51 6.16 -6.98 -4.97
N CYS A 52 5.19 -6.15 -5.35
CA CYS A 52 5.29 -4.69 -5.21
C CYS A 52 5.30 -4.25 -3.73
N THR A 53 4.51 -4.91 -2.89
CA THR A 53 4.52 -4.69 -1.45
C THR A 53 5.87 -5.08 -0.85
N ASP A 54 6.46 -6.19 -1.31
CA ASP A 54 7.80 -6.60 -0.86
C ASP A 54 8.87 -5.58 -1.25
N LEU A 55 8.80 -5.02 -2.45
CA LEU A 55 9.67 -3.94 -2.90
C LEU A 55 9.49 -2.69 -2.04
N MET A 56 8.25 -2.27 -1.78
CA MET A 56 7.97 -1.12 -0.92
C MET A 56 8.50 -1.32 0.51
N LEU A 57 8.35 -2.52 1.08
CA LEU A 57 8.89 -2.82 2.42
C LEU A 57 10.44 -2.81 2.45
N GLN A 58 11.08 -3.07 1.31
CA GLN A 58 12.53 -2.99 1.14
C GLN A 58 13.00 -1.57 0.78
N ASP A 59 12.08 -0.59 0.69
CA ASP A 59 12.32 0.74 0.13
C ASP A 59 13.01 0.67 -1.26
N GLU A 60 12.64 -0.34 -2.05
CA GLU A 60 13.16 -0.59 -3.38
C GLU A 60 12.14 -0.19 -4.44
N GLY A 61 12.57 0.49 -5.50
CA GLY A 61 11.67 0.96 -6.57
C GLY A 61 11.84 2.44 -6.92
N ASP A 62 13.08 2.89 -7.03
CA ASP A 62 13.43 4.20 -7.59
C ASP A 62 13.35 4.23 -9.11
N ASP A 63 13.53 3.07 -9.75
CA ASP A 63 13.49 2.96 -11.20
C ASP A 63 12.08 3.20 -11.77
N GLN A 64 12.02 3.94 -12.88
CA GLN A 64 10.76 4.31 -13.52
C GLN A 64 10.00 3.11 -14.06
N LEU A 65 10.69 2.09 -14.59
CA LEU A 65 10.06 0.89 -15.12
C LEU A 65 9.44 0.06 -13.99
N THR A 66 10.17 -0.12 -12.88
CA THR A 66 9.65 -0.82 -11.70
C THR A 66 8.39 -0.14 -11.16
N ARG A 67 8.40 1.19 -11.05
CA ARG A 67 7.22 1.95 -10.62
C ARG A 67 6.05 1.81 -11.58
N ALA A 68 6.28 1.94 -12.89
CA ALA A 68 5.22 1.79 -13.88
C ALA A 68 4.58 0.39 -13.86
N LEU A 69 5.39 -0.67 -13.83
CA LEU A 69 4.92 -2.05 -13.74
C LEU A 69 4.18 -2.29 -12.42
N GLY A 70 4.72 -1.79 -11.31
CA GLY A 70 4.14 -1.97 -10.00
C GLY A 70 2.81 -1.22 -9.82
N LEU A 71 2.72 0.02 -10.29
CA LEU A 71 1.46 0.77 -10.29
C LEU A 71 0.40 0.07 -11.13
N ASN A 72 0.77 -0.43 -12.32
CA ASN A 72 -0.14 -1.20 -13.16
C ASN A 72 -0.62 -2.49 -12.46
N ALA A 73 0.28 -3.21 -11.79
CA ALA A 73 -0.05 -4.41 -11.02
C ALA A 73 -1.00 -4.11 -9.86
N CYS A 74 -0.66 -3.14 -9.01
CA CYS A 74 -1.43 -2.78 -7.82
C CYS A 74 -2.81 -2.19 -8.18
N TYR A 75 -2.88 -1.33 -9.20
CA TYR A 75 -4.15 -0.76 -9.64
C TYR A 75 -5.08 -1.82 -10.22
N ASN A 76 -4.59 -2.69 -11.09
CA ASN A 76 -5.41 -3.80 -11.60
C ASN A 76 -5.84 -4.74 -10.48
N TYR A 77 -4.96 -5.03 -9.52
CA TYR A 77 -5.34 -5.83 -8.36
C TYR A 77 -6.47 -5.16 -7.56
N TYR A 78 -6.37 -3.86 -7.28
CA TYR A 78 -7.44 -3.11 -6.61
C TYR A 78 -8.79 -3.22 -7.35
N LEU A 79 -8.78 -3.13 -8.68
CA LEU A 79 -10.02 -3.23 -9.48
C LEU A 79 -10.67 -4.61 -9.45
N ILE A 80 -9.89 -5.69 -9.33
CA ILE A 80 -10.41 -7.06 -9.35
C ILE A 80 -10.59 -7.68 -7.95
N ALA A 81 -9.97 -7.08 -6.93
CA ALA A 81 -9.98 -7.63 -5.58
C ALA A 81 -11.38 -7.56 -4.97
N THR A 82 -11.74 -8.60 -4.23
CA THR A 82 -12.95 -8.62 -3.40
C THR A 82 -12.63 -8.32 -1.94
N ASP A 83 -13.64 -8.02 -1.12
CA ASP A 83 -13.43 -7.80 0.31
C ASP A 83 -12.78 -9.01 1.01
N GLU A 84 -12.98 -10.22 0.49
CA GLU A 84 -12.35 -11.44 1.01
C GLU A 84 -10.82 -11.43 0.82
N ASP A 85 -10.32 -10.84 -0.25
CA ASP A 85 -8.88 -10.75 -0.49
C ASP A 85 -8.17 -9.90 0.56
N PHE A 86 -8.89 -8.94 1.16
CA PHE A 86 -8.36 -8.04 2.19
C PHE A 86 -8.54 -8.56 3.61
N LYS A 87 -9.29 -9.65 3.81
CA LYS A 87 -9.38 -10.29 5.13
C LYS A 87 -8.02 -10.87 5.52
N SER A 88 -7.62 -10.66 6.77
CA SER A 88 -6.44 -11.31 7.36
C SER A 88 -6.69 -12.81 7.43
N THR A 89 -5.82 -13.58 6.78
CA THR A 89 -5.68 -15.01 7.04
C THR A 89 -4.77 -15.12 8.25
N GLU A 90 -5.34 -15.31 9.43
CA GLU A 90 -4.58 -15.76 10.59
C GLU A 90 -3.99 -17.13 10.21
N ILE A 91 -2.68 -17.19 10.02
CA ILE A 91 -1.98 -18.46 9.84
C ILE A 91 -1.67 -18.91 11.26
N GLU A 92 -2.38 -19.95 11.72
CA GLU A 92 -1.98 -20.69 12.92
C GLU A 92 -0.65 -21.37 12.58
N GLU A 93 0.46 -20.82 13.07
CA GLU A 93 1.75 -21.51 13.03
C GLU A 93 1.66 -22.69 14.00
N GLU A 94 1.74 -23.93 13.47
CA GLU A 94 1.93 -25.11 14.30
C GLU A 94 3.30 -24.98 14.98
N ASP A 95 3.28 -24.72 16.29
CA ASP A 95 4.47 -24.69 17.17
C ASP A 95 5.19 -26.05 17.09
N GLU A 96 6.13 -26.22 16.15
CA GLU A 96 7.21 -27.21 16.34
C GLU A 96 7.97 -26.86 17.63
N ASP A 97 8.59 -27.84 18.29
CA ASP A 97 9.25 -27.72 19.60
C ASP A 97 10.40 -26.68 19.63
N ILE A 98 10.05 -25.39 19.59
CA ILE A 98 10.96 -24.27 19.65
C ILE A 98 11.24 -24.01 21.12
N VAL A 99 12.50 -24.14 21.52
CA VAL A 99 12.96 -23.72 22.85
C VAL A 99 12.77 -22.20 22.97
N LYS A 100 11.70 -21.77 23.65
CA LYS A 100 11.36 -20.36 23.82
C LYS A 100 12.35 -19.72 24.81
N VAL A 101 13.36 -19.01 24.27
CA VAL A 101 14.26 -18.18 25.07
C VAL A 101 13.55 -16.87 25.42
N LYS A 102 13.39 -16.57 26.71
CA LYS A 102 12.73 -15.34 27.16
C LYS A 102 13.65 -14.14 26.94
N VAL A 103 13.40 -13.40 25.88
CA VAL A 103 14.06 -12.12 25.59
C VAL A 103 13.24 -11.00 26.23
N ASN A 104 13.90 -10.00 26.82
CA ASN A 104 13.21 -8.82 27.31
C ASN A 104 12.61 -8.06 26.12
N PHE A 105 11.31 -7.84 26.15
CA PHE A 105 10.60 -7.15 25.09
C PHE A 105 11.03 -5.67 25.05
N VAL A 106 11.81 -5.29 24.04
CA VAL A 106 12.04 -3.88 23.71
C VAL A 106 10.74 -3.36 23.13
N ARG A 107 10.06 -2.46 23.85
CA ARG A 107 8.87 -1.79 23.30
C ARG A 107 9.33 -0.97 22.10
N ASN A 108 8.76 -1.20 20.93
CA ASN A 108 8.93 -0.24 19.84
C ASN A 108 8.26 1.07 20.27
N HIS A 109 9.05 2.16 20.38
CA HIS A 109 8.56 3.45 20.86
C HIS A 109 7.81 4.23 19.79
N THR A 110 7.97 3.86 18.52
CA THR A 110 7.47 4.60 17.37
C THR A 110 6.83 3.65 16.36
N ASN A 111 5.52 3.78 16.18
CA ASN A 111 4.80 3.13 15.08
C ASN A 111 4.94 4.02 13.84
N ASP A 112 5.69 3.55 12.85
CA ASP A 112 5.96 4.25 11.58
C ASP A 112 5.11 3.72 10.41
N ASP A 113 4.17 2.81 10.70
CA ASP A 113 3.33 2.13 9.73
C ASP A 113 4.14 1.37 8.64
N HIS A 114 5.41 1.00 8.88
CA HIS A 114 6.25 0.27 7.91
C HIS A 114 6.17 -1.24 8.07
N PHE A 115 6.51 -1.77 9.23
CA PHE A 115 6.37 -3.20 9.52
C PHE A 115 5.16 -3.51 10.42
N ASP A 116 4.56 -2.48 11.02
CA ASP A 116 3.42 -2.62 11.95
C ASP A 116 2.06 -2.73 11.22
N LEU A 117 2.02 -2.52 9.91
CA LEU A 117 0.79 -2.46 9.13
C LEU A 117 0.31 -3.86 8.68
N THR A 118 -0.68 -4.40 9.39
CA THR A 118 -1.25 -5.74 9.13
C THR A 118 -2.43 -5.75 8.15
N ASP A 119 -3.13 -4.62 8.00
CA ASP A 119 -4.28 -4.48 7.11
C ASP A 119 -3.81 -4.49 5.65
N LYS A 120 -4.17 -5.55 4.91
CA LYS A 120 -3.80 -5.76 3.50
C LYS A 120 -4.27 -4.62 2.59
N ARG A 121 -5.42 -4.01 2.88
CA ARG A 121 -5.98 -2.92 2.07
C ARG A 121 -5.16 -1.65 2.25
N LYS A 122 -4.82 -1.32 3.50
CA LYS A 122 -3.91 -0.20 3.80
C LYS A 122 -2.52 -0.45 3.26
N LEU A 123 -2.03 -1.69 3.32
CA LEU A 123 -0.73 -2.06 2.79
C LEU A 123 -0.67 -1.87 1.27
N LEU A 124 -1.70 -2.29 0.53
CA LEU A 124 -1.84 -1.99 -0.89
C LEU A 124 -1.87 -0.48 -1.15
N GLY A 125 -2.63 0.28 -0.35
CA GLY A 125 -2.67 1.74 -0.44
C GLY A 125 -1.30 2.38 -0.25
N LYS A 126 -0.57 1.95 0.78
CA LYS A 126 0.81 2.40 1.05
C LYS A 126 1.73 2.07 -0.12
N THR A 127 1.65 0.86 -0.68
CA THR A 127 2.43 0.44 -1.86
C THR A 127 2.14 1.34 -3.07
N ILE A 128 0.87 1.63 -3.36
CA ILE A 128 0.50 2.52 -4.47
C ILE A 128 1.06 3.93 -4.22
N ALA A 129 0.87 4.49 -3.03
CA ALA A 129 1.36 5.82 -2.67
C ALA A 129 2.90 5.92 -2.75
N TYR A 130 3.60 4.85 -2.36
CA TYR A 130 5.05 4.75 -2.46
C TYR A 130 5.53 4.75 -3.91
N LEU A 131 4.93 3.93 -4.77
CA LEU A 131 5.33 3.81 -6.18
C LEU A 131 4.93 5.04 -7.02
N SER A 132 3.95 5.83 -6.57
CA SER A 132 3.49 7.05 -7.24
C SER A 132 4.05 8.34 -6.65
N ARG A 133 5.09 8.26 -5.80
CA ARG A 133 5.65 9.41 -5.07
C ARG A 133 6.11 10.58 -5.94
N ASP A 134 6.48 10.33 -7.19
CA ASP A 134 6.88 11.36 -8.15
C ASP A 134 5.69 11.74 -9.05
N ALA A 135 4.75 12.48 -8.47
CA ALA A 135 3.58 13.04 -9.13
C ALA A 135 3.95 14.07 -10.21
N ASN A 136 4.30 13.59 -11.40
CA ASN A 136 4.69 14.43 -12.53
C ASN A 136 3.59 14.56 -13.60
N ASN A 137 2.51 13.79 -13.50
CA ASN A 137 1.38 13.82 -14.43
C ASN A 137 0.06 13.46 -13.73
N SER A 138 -1.05 13.80 -14.39
CA SER A 138 -2.41 13.60 -13.88
C SER A 138 -2.73 12.16 -13.50
N SER A 139 -2.26 11.17 -14.27
CA SER A 139 -2.50 9.75 -13.99
C SER A 139 -1.78 9.28 -12.73
N ILE A 140 -0.51 9.67 -12.54
CA ILE A 140 0.27 9.29 -11.36
C ILE A 140 -0.27 10.00 -10.13
N ILE A 141 -0.64 11.28 -10.23
CA ILE A 141 -1.30 12.01 -9.13
C ILE A 141 -2.59 11.34 -8.71
N SER A 142 -3.42 10.97 -9.69
CA SER A 142 -4.66 10.24 -9.46
C SER A 142 -4.41 8.94 -8.68
N LEU A 143 -3.41 8.15 -9.10
CA LEU A 143 -3.00 6.94 -8.37
C LEU A 143 -2.41 7.24 -6.99
N GLN A 144 -1.68 8.34 -6.82
CA GLN A 144 -1.13 8.75 -5.54
C GLN A 144 -2.22 9.14 -4.55
N ILE A 145 -3.26 9.85 -5.01
CA ILE A 145 -4.46 10.14 -4.23
C ILE A 145 -5.14 8.84 -3.83
N LEU A 146 -5.39 7.93 -4.79
CA LEU A 146 -5.99 6.61 -4.50
C LEU A 146 -5.20 5.84 -3.44
N GLY A 147 -3.87 5.79 -3.57
CA GLY A 147 -3.00 5.13 -2.59
C GLY A 147 -3.14 5.71 -1.20
N ASN A 148 -3.14 7.04 -1.08
CA ASN A 148 -3.30 7.72 0.21
C ASN A 148 -4.72 7.57 0.81
N ILE A 149 -5.76 7.47 -0.02
CA ILE A 149 -7.13 7.16 0.42
C ILE A 149 -7.18 5.75 1.03
N LEU A 150 -6.71 4.74 0.30
CA LEU A 150 -6.69 3.35 0.78
C LEU A 150 -5.81 3.20 2.03
N TYR A 151 -4.74 3.98 2.11
CA TYR A 151 -3.84 4.03 3.27
C TYR A 151 -4.40 4.88 4.43
N LYS A 152 -5.56 5.53 4.26
CA LYS A 152 -6.21 6.41 5.25
C LYS A 152 -5.33 7.59 5.70
N LYS A 153 -4.49 8.11 4.82
CA LYS A 153 -3.66 9.30 5.05
C LYS A 153 -4.27 10.53 4.38
N PHE A 154 -5.46 10.91 4.85
CA PHE A 154 -6.23 12.03 4.26
C PHE A 154 -5.52 13.39 4.33
N GLY A 155 -4.65 13.63 5.32
CA GLY A 155 -3.82 14.84 5.34
C GLY A 155 -2.96 14.98 4.08
N ARG A 156 -2.34 13.89 3.62
CA ARG A 156 -1.55 13.86 2.37
C ARG A 156 -2.42 14.05 1.13
N VAL A 157 -3.68 13.59 1.18
CA VAL A 157 -4.65 13.82 0.10
C VAL A 157 -4.96 15.31 -0.03
N CYS A 158 -5.18 16.00 1.09
CA CYS A 158 -5.36 17.45 1.08
C CYS A 158 -4.15 18.18 0.50
N ASP A 159 -2.93 17.80 0.90
CA ASP A 159 -1.69 18.39 0.37
C ASP A 159 -1.60 18.22 -1.17
N LEU A 160 -1.96 17.04 -1.69
CA LEU A 160 -1.99 16.78 -3.12
C LEU A 160 -3.04 17.64 -3.85
N PHE A 161 -4.25 17.81 -3.28
CA PHE A 161 -5.24 18.70 -3.86
C PHE A 161 -4.78 20.16 -3.88
N GLN A 162 -4.06 20.63 -2.86
CA GLN A 162 -3.45 21.96 -2.87
C GLN A 162 -2.42 22.10 -4.00
N ILE A 163 -1.61 21.08 -4.26
CA ILE A 163 -0.66 21.08 -5.39
C ILE A 163 -1.40 21.19 -6.73
N ILE A 164 -2.51 20.48 -6.88
CA ILE A 164 -3.33 20.47 -8.11
C ILE A 164 -4.02 21.80 -8.32
N LEU A 165 -4.60 22.39 -7.28
CA LEU A 165 -5.24 23.72 -7.34
C LEU A 165 -4.25 24.83 -7.74
N ASN A 166 -2.96 24.65 -7.41
CA ASN A 166 -1.90 25.60 -7.79
C ASN A 166 -1.29 25.30 -9.18
N ASN A 167 -1.72 24.24 -9.87
CA ASN A 167 -1.15 23.82 -11.15
C ASN A 167 -2.24 23.35 -12.13
N ASP A 168 -2.69 24.27 -12.98
CA ASP A 168 -3.76 24.07 -13.98
C ASP A 168 -3.51 22.90 -14.97
N GLN A 169 -2.28 22.38 -15.07
CA GLN A 169 -1.96 21.26 -15.94
C GLN A 169 -2.30 19.90 -15.34
N LEU A 170 -2.52 19.83 -14.02
CA LEU A 170 -2.79 18.60 -13.31
C LEU A 170 -4.29 18.43 -13.12
N GLN A 171 -4.75 17.19 -13.32
CA GLN A 171 -6.15 16.82 -13.18
C GLN A 171 -6.27 15.51 -12.41
N VAL A 172 -7.39 15.34 -11.72
CA VAL A 172 -7.73 14.11 -11.02
C VAL A 172 -8.78 13.36 -11.80
N ASP A 173 -8.61 12.04 -11.94
CA ASP A 173 -9.64 11.18 -12.51
C ASP A 173 -10.92 11.23 -11.65
N VAL A 174 -12.05 11.50 -12.30
CA VAL A 174 -13.39 11.59 -11.67
C VAL A 174 -13.74 10.32 -10.89
N THR A 175 -13.27 9.15 -11.35
CA THR A 175 -13.51 7.88 -10.65
C THR A 175 -12.91 7.88 -9.24
N ILE A 176 -11.75 8.51 -9.06
CA ILE A 176 -11.06 8.58 -7.77
C ILE A 176 -11.74 9.57 -6.84
N ILE A 177 -12.31 10.66 -7.36
CA ILE A 177 -13.13 11.58 -6.57
C ILE A 177 -14.34 10.84 -5.99
N LYS A 178 -15.03 10.02 -6.79
CA LYS A 178 -16.16 9.21 -6.31
C LYS A 178 -15.75 8.19 -5.25
N ILE A 179 -14.57 7.59 -5.39
CA ILE A 179 -14.01 6.67 -4.39
C ILE A 179 -13.73 7.43 -3.08
N LEU A 180 -13.18 8.63 -3.17
CA LEU A 180 -12.94 9.49 -1.99
C LEU A 180 -14.25 9.83 -1.28
N GLU A 181 -15.28 10.25 -2.00
CA GLU A 181 -16.60 10.55 -1.44
C GLU A 181 -17.16 9.34 -0.67
N LYS A 182 -17.14 8.16 -1.29
CA LYS A 182 -17.60 6.92 -0.65
C LYS A 182 -16.84 6.59 0.63
N GLU A 183 -15.50 6.69 0.61
CA GLU A 183 -14.67 6.40 1.77
C GLU A 183 -14.84 7.43 2.89
N LEU A 184 -15.08 8.71 2.54
CA LEU A 184 -15.38 9.76 3.51
C LEU A 184 -16.75 9.53 4.17
N ASP A 185 -17.76 9.14 3.41
CA ASP A 185 -19.08 8.81 3.95
C ASP A 185 -18.99 7.66 4.95
N GLU A 186 -18.29 6.57 4.60
CA GLU A 186 -18.05 5.45 5.52
C GLU A 186 -17.30 5.90 6.79
N TYR A 187 -16.35 6.83 6.66
CA TYR A 187 -15.59 7.38 7.78
C TYR A 187 -16.43 8.26 8.71
N ILE A 188 -17.31 9.09 8.15
CA ILE A 188 -18.18 10.02 8.90
C ILE A 188 -19.30 9.25 9.63
N TYR A 189 -19.90 8.25 8.99
CA TYR A 189 -21.02 7.49 9.57
C TYR A 189 -20.61 6.43 10.59
N ASN A 190 -19.32 6.08 10.70
CA ASN A 190 -18.82 5.07 11.64
C ASN A 190 -17.71 5.62 12.59
N PRO A 191 -18.02 6.61 13.44
CA PRO A 191 -17.02 7.35 14.22
C PRO A 191 -16.37 6.57 15.37
N ILE A 192 -16.86 5.35 15.69
CA ILE A 192 -16.38 4.55 16.83
C ILE A 192 -14.99 3.95 16.53
N GLU A 193 -14.72 3.53 15.28
CA GLU A 193 -13.38 3.05 14.89
C GLU A 193 -12.35 4.17 14.68
N ALA A 194 -12.80 5.42 14.48
CA ALA A 194 -11.92 6.57 14.25
C ALA A 194 -11.21 7.05 15.53
N LYS A 195 -11.85 6.88 16.71
CA LYS A 195 -11.29 7.30 18.01
C LYS A 195 -10.27 6.33 18.61
N GLU A 196 -10.37 5.03 18.31
CA GLU A 196 -9.46 4.02 18.86
C GLU A 196 -8.16 3.85 18.05
N ARG A 197 -8.10 4.40 16.83
CA ARG A 197 -6.97 4.23 15.89
C ARG A 197 -6.00 5.41 15.82
N LEU A 198 -6.22 6.47 16.61
CA LEU A 198 -5.24 7.53 16.79
C LEU A 198 -4.15 7.02 17.77
N PRO A 199 -2.87 6.95 17.36
CA PRO A 199 -1.80 6.73 18.33
C PRO A 199 -1.88 7.83 19.39
N GLN A 200 -1.81 7.46 20.67
CA GLN A 200 -1.73 8.42 21.77
C GLN A 200 -0.37 9.13 21.72
N SER A 201 -0.23 10.04 20.76
CA SER A 201 0.89 10.95 20.61
C SER A 201 0.61 12.23 21.41
N PRO A 202 1.61 12.80 22.11
CA PRO A 202 1.43 13.95 22.99
C PRO A 202 1.13 15.27 22.26
N TYR A 203 1.10 15.30 20.92
CA TYR A 203 0.85 16.51 20.14
C TYR A 203 -0.66 16.79 19.94
N ARG A 204 -1.38 16.93 21.04
CA ARG A 204 -2.84 17.15 21.08
C ARG A 204 -3.24 18.62 20.88
N ARG A 205 -2.71 19.32 19.85
CA ARG A 205 -3.05 20.74 19.65
C ARG A 205 -3.23 21.24 18.22
N LEU A 206 -3.54 20.38 17.25
CA LEU A 206 -3.86 20.87 15.88
C LEU A 206 -5.08 20.20 15.20
N GLU A 207 -5.85 19.37 15.89
CA GLU A 207 -7.03 18.75 15.26
C GLU A 207 -8.33 19.26 15.88
N LEU A 208 -9.03 20.08 15.10
CA LEU A 208 -10.50 20.19 15.01
C LEU A 208 -10.84 21.37 14.09
N ILE A 209 -10.98 21.14 12.77
CA ILE A 209 -11.95 21.91 11.98
C ILE A 209 -12.64 20.94 11.00
N PRO A 210 -13.78 20.34 11.39
CA PRO A 210 -14.66 19.59 10.49
C PRO A 210 -15.21 20.43 9.32
N GLU A 211 -15.15 21.76 9.43
CA GLU A 211 -15.70 22.68 8.41
C GLU A 211 -14.87 22.69 7.12
N ALA A 212 -13.55 22.46 7.17
CA ALA A 212 -12.69 22.48 5.99
C ALA A 212 -12.95 21.32 5.01
N ALA A 213 -13.45 20.19 5.50
CA ALA A 213 -13.79 19.05 4.64
C ALA A 213 -15.07 19.30 3.82
N HIS A 214 -15.96 20.18 4.30
CA HIS A 214 -17.18 20.54 3.59
C HIS A 214 -16.94 21.59 2.49
N ASP A 215 -15.95 22.46 2.67
CA ASP A 215 -15.64 23.52 1.70
C ASP A 215 -14.86 23.03 0.48
N ILE A 216 -14.15 21.90 0.58
CA ILE A 216 -13.42 21.29 -0.55
C ILE A 216 -14.39 20.62 -1.54
N ILE A 217 -15.62 20.27 -1.13
CA ILE A 217 -16.61 19.56 -1.96
C ILE A 217 -17.46 20.54 -2.81
N LYS A 218 -17.24 21.86 -2.70
CA LYS A 218 -18.05 22.89 -3.39
C LYS A 218 -17.32 23.71 -4.46
N VAL A 219 -16.14 23.29 -4.93
CA VAL A 219 -15.44 23.94 -6.06
C VAL A 219 -15.23 22.94 -7.18
#